data_AF-A0A0R0D1E3-F1
#
_entry.id   AF-A0A0R0D1E3-F1
#
_cell.length_a   1.000
_cell.length_b   1.000
_cell.length_c   1.000
_cell.angle_alpha   90.00
_cell.angle_beta   90.00
_cell.angle_gamma   90.00
#
_symmetry.space_group_name_H-M   'P 1'
#
loop_
_entity.id
_entity.type
_entity.pdbx_description
1 polymer ?
#
loop_
_entity_poly.entity_id
_entity_poly.type
_entity_poly.pdbx_seq_one_letter_code
_entity_poly.pdbx_strand_id
1 'polypeptide(L)'
;MTMTPRIDGHWFAYVFPCAWEDYCKIGFSRDPLGRISALHRRWFEFFDLHHGWLVEAESQRDARDLELELRGPLKLHRSPAPLTVQERAGGKTEWVRGASEPLVAAVAGLAERGYYVHPLRPWLHAAMLQRADRLYAWSAAQLPEEESHRHARADIEAALRDALDAHEALGIDPRPWLPAHVAGWFG
;
A
#
# COMPACT_ATOMS: atom_id res chain seq x y z
N MET A 1 -16.37 5.60 18.16
CA MET A 1 -15.85 4.21 18.18
C MET A 1 -15.19 3.99 16.83
N THR A 2 -13.86 3.91 16.78
CA THR A 2 -13.15 3.63 15.52
C THR A 2 -13.30 2.14 15.24
N MET A 3 -14.09 1.77 14.24
CA MET A 3 -14.18 0.36 13.82
C MET A 3 -12.81 -0.07 13.29
N THR A 4 -12.31 -1.19 13.77
CA THR A 4 -11.12 -1.84 13.19
C THR A 4 -11.44 -2.19 11.73
N PRO A 5 -10.62 -1.76 10.76
CA PRO A 5 -10.88 -2.06 9.35
C PRO A 5 -10.84 -3.57 9.10
N ARG A 6 -11.70 -4.04 8.19
CA ARG A 6 -11.72 -5.44 7.75
C ARG A 6 -10.55 -5.67 6.80
N ILE A 7 -9.64 -6.56 7.17
CA ILE A 7 -8.36 -6.78 6.48
C ILE A 7 -8.20 -8.20 5.91
N ASP A 8 -9.11 -9.12 6.24
CA ASP A 8 -9.03 -10.53 5.87
C ASP A 8 -10.06 -10.91 4.79
N GLY A 9 -9.70 -11.84 3.91
CA GLY A 9 -10.65 -12.57 3.07
C GLY A 9 -11.28 -11.83 1.87
N HIS A 10 -11.36 -10.49 1.90
CA HIS A 10 -12.13 -9.67 0.94
C HIS A 10 -11.33 -9.20 -0.29
N TRP A 11 -12.06 -8.78 -1.32
CA TRP A 11 -11.51 -8.02 -2.43
C TRP A 11 -11.71 -6.53 -2.17
N PHE A 12 -10.83 -5.70 -2.73
CA PHE A 12 -10.95 -4.25 -2.64
C PHE A 12 -10.73 -3.61 -3.99
N ALA A 13 -11.56 -2.65 -4.37
CA ALA A 13 -11.16 -1.61 -5.31
C ALA A 13 -10.36 -0.56 -4.54
N TYR A 14 -9.24 -0.12 -5.08
CA TYR A 14 -8.31 0.77 -4.39
C TYR A 14 -8.08 2.05 -5.17
N VAL A 15 -7.89 3.14 -4.43
CA VAL A 15 -7.51 4.47 -4.90
C VAL A 15 -6.25 4.89 -4.14
N PHE A 16 -5.12 4.93 -4.85
CA PHE A 16 -3.81 5.30 -4.31
C PHE A 16 -3.33 6.60 -4.95
N PRO A 17 -3.61 7.77 -4.36
CA PRO A 17 -3.08 9.05 -4.80
C PRO A 17 -1.58 9.15 -4.49
N CYS A 18 -0.84 9.92 -5.27
CA CYS A 18 0.56 10.26 -5.01
C CYS A 18 0.65 11.50 -4.10
N ALA A 19 1.68 11.57 -3.26
CA ALA A 19 1.83 12.66 -2.28
C ALA A 19 2.22 14.02 -2.87
N TRP A 20 2.95 14.02 -3.98
CA TRP A 20 3.63 15.23 -4.51
C TRP A 20 3.05 15.75 -5.82
N GLU A 21 2.24 14.95 -6.49
CA GLU A 21 1.61 15.27 -7.76
C GLU A 21 0.17 14.79 -7.73
N ASP A 22 -0.73 15.44 -8.47
CA ASP A 22 -2.11 15.00 -8.64
C ASP A 22 -2.20 13.78 -9.57
N TYR A 23 -1.42 12.74 -9.27
CA TYR A 23 -1.50 11.40 -9.84
C TYR A 23 -2.27 10.49 -8.91
N CYS A 24 -2.98 9.53 -9.49
CA CYS A 24 -3.60 8.48 -8.73
C CYS A 24 -3.59 7.16 -9.49
N LYS A 25 -3.30 6.07 -8.78
CA LYS A 25 -3.49 4.71 -9.26
C LYS A 25 -4.83 4.18 -8.76
N ILE A 26 -5.65 3.69 -9.69
CA ILE A 26 -6.90 3.00 -9.38
C ILE A 26 -6.76 1.53 -9.78
N GLY A 27 -7.28 0.60 -9.01
CA GLY A 27 -7.23 -0.82 -9.35
C GLY A 27 -8.05 -1.66 -8.39
N PHE A 28 -7.85 -2.98 -8.41
CA PHE A 28 -8.42 -3.87 -7.40
C PHE A 28 -7.44 -4.99 -6.99
N SER A 29 -7.58 -5.50 -5.78
CA SER A 29 -6.74 -6.58 -5.22
C SER A 29 -7.39 -7.21 -3.99
N ARG A 30 -7.04 -8.47 -3.67
CA ARG A 30 -7.26 -9.06 -2.33
C ARG A 30 -6.19 -8.65 -1.32
N ASP A 31 -5.04 -8.21 -1.81
CA ASP A 31 -3.92 -7.75 -1.00
C ASP A 31 -3.52 -6.33 -1.42
N PRO A 32 -4.26 -5.30 -0.96
CA PRO A 32 -3.88 -3.90 -1.19
C PRO A 32 -2.48 -3.55 -0.68
N LEU A 33 -2.06 -4.09 0.47
CA LEU A 33 -0.70 -3.88 1.03
C LEU A 33 0.37 -4.44 0.09
N GLY A 34 0.25 -5.71 -0.34
CA GLY A 34 1.18 -6.27 -1.31
C GLY A 34 1.16 -5.51 -2.65
N ARG A 35 -0.01 -5.01 -3.07
CA ARG A 35 -0.15 -4.26 -4.32
C ARG A 35 0.53 -2.89 -4.26
N ILE A 36 0.34 -2.13 -3.19
CA ILE A 36 0.95 -0.80 -3.05
C ILE A 36 2.47 -0.92 -2.92
N SER A 37 2.97 -1.90 -2.17
CA SER A 37 4.41 -2.17 -2.04
C SER A 37 5.08 -2.63 -3.33
N ALA A 38 4.34 -3.32 -4.23
CA ALA A 38 4.87 -3.72 -5.53
C ALA A 38 4.99 -2.54 -6.52
N LEU A 39 4.27 -1.44 -6.31
CA LEU A 39 4.29 -0.28 -7.21
C LEU A 39 5.54 0.58 -7.01
N HIS A 40 5.98 0.76 -5.75
CA HIS A 40 7.10 1.62 -5.41
C HIS A 40 7.84 1.11 -4.17
N ARG A 41 9.17 1.20 -4.17
CA ARG A 41 10.00 0.70 -3.05
C ARG A 41 9.70 1.43 -1.74
N ARG A 42 9.71 2.77 -1.80
CA ARG A 42 9.29 3.67 -0.72
C ARG A 42 7.84 4.10 -0.87
N TRP A 43 6.94 3.13 -1.05
CA TRP A 43 5.51 3.39 -1.31
C TRP A 43 4.86 4.28 -0.23
N PHE A 44 5.34 4.20 1.01
CA PHE A 44 4.84 4.97 2.15
C PHE A 44 5.17 6.47 2.09
N GLU A 45 6.13 6.88 1.27
CA GLU A 45 6.43 8.30 0.97
C GLU A 45 5.90 8.73 -0.39
N PHE A 46 5.80 7.79 -1.33
CA PHE A 46 5.38 8.07 -2.70
C PHE A 46 3.87 8.30 -2.79
N PHE A 47 3.08 7.48 -2.09
CA PHE A 47 1.63 7.60 -2.06
C PHE A 47 1.14 8.46 -0.90
N ASP A 48 0.10 9.24 -1.14
CA ASP A 48 -0.65 9.93 -0.11
C ASP A 48 -1.55 8.92 0.61
N LEU A 49 -1.08 8.43 1.76
CA LEU A 49 -1.82 7.45 2.56
C LEU A 49 -3.03 8.06 3.28
N HIS A 50 -3.07 9.39 3.45
CA HIS A 50 -4.14 10.09 4.15
C HIS A 50 -5.35 10.34 3.25
N HIS A 51 -5.12 10.54 1.96
CA HIS A 51 -6.16 10.75 0.97
C HIS A 51 -6.41 9.52 0.09
N GLY A 52 -5.90 8.34 0.47
CA GLY A 52 -6.21 7.09 -0.21
C GLY A 52 -7.43 6.37 0.38
N TRP A 53 -8.05 5.52 -0.44
CA TRP A 53 -9.22 4.73 -0.02
C TRP A 53 -9.19 3.30 -0.57
N LEU A 54 -9.88 2.42 0.15
CA LEU A 54 -10.23 1.07 -0.28
C LEU A 54 -11.75 0.89 -0.19
N VAL A 55 -12.37 0.40 -1.24
CA VAL A 55 -13.79 0.05 -1.27
C VAL A 55 -13.89 -1.47 -1.21
N GLU A 56 -14.47 -2.00 -0.14
CA GLU A 56 -14.64 -3.43 0.07
C GLU A 56 -15.63 -4.01 -0.93
N ALA A 57 -15.28 -5.17 -1.48
CA ALA A 57 -16.03 -5.90 -2.48
C ALA A 57 -16.26 -7.35 -2.04
N GLU A 58 -17.40 -7.89 -2.41
CA GLU A 58 -17.81 -9.25 -2.02
C GLU A 58 -17.10 -10.33 -2.84
N SER A 59 -16.67 -10.00 -4.06
CA SER A 59 -16.04 -10.93 -4.98
C SER A 59 -15.04 -10.24 -5.91
N GLN A 60 -14.27 -11.03 -6.66
CA GLN A 60 -13.37 -10.49 -7.68
C GLN A 60 -14.12 -9.73 -8.77
N ARG A 61 -15.30 -10.23 -9.17
CA ARG A 61 -16.12 -9.59 -10.20
C ARG A 61 -16.60 -8.23 -9.71
N ASP A 62 -17.16 -8.20 -8.50
CA ASP A 62 -17.62 -6.97 -7.86
C ASP A 62 -16.49 -5.94 -7.73
N ALA A 63 -15.29 -6.36 -7.27
CA ALA A 63 -14.13 -5.47 -7.19
C ALA A 63 -13.69 -4.91 -8.54
N ARG A 64 -13.83 -5.70 -9.61
CA ARG A 64 -13.56 -5.25 -10.98
C ARG A 64 -14.64 -4.27 -11.47
N ASP A 65 -15.89 -4.53 -11.15
CA ASP A 65 -17.00 -3.65 -11.55
C ASP A 65 -16.89 -2.29 -10.83
N LEU A 66 -16.56 -2.29 -9.53
CA LEU A 66 -16.23 -1.09 -8.76
C LEU A 66 -15.02 -0.33 -9.33
N GLU A 67 -13.97 -1.04 -9.72
CA GLU A 67 -12.78 -0.44 -10.34
C GLU A 67 -13.10 0.22 -11.69
N LEU A 68 -13.93 -0.44 -12.51
CA LEU A 68 -14.42 0.12 -13.76
C LEU A 68 -15.34 1.32 -13.53
N GLU A 69 -16.18 1.30 -12.51
CA GLU A 69 -17.05 2.41 -12.14
C GLU A 69 -16.22 3.63 -11.72
N LEU A 70 -15.21 3.46 -10.86
CA LEU A 70 -14.31 4.53 -10.44
C LEU A 70 -13.52 5.13 -11.62
N ARG A 71 -13.07 4.29 -12.56
CA ARG A 71 -12.22 4.74 -13.69
C ARG A 71 -13.01 5.24 -14.90
N GLY A 72 -14.24 4.77 -15.07
CA GLY A 72 -15.07 5.01 -16.25
C GLY A 72 -15.26 6.49 -16.59
N PRO A 73 -15.63 7.34 -15.61
CA PRO A 73 -15.76 8.79 -15.80
C PRO A 73 -14.42 9.49 -16.09
N LEU A 74 -13.29 8.90 -15.72
CA LEU A 74 -11.96 9.55 -15.71
C LEU A 74 -11.15 9.34 -16.99
N LYS A 75 -11.79 8.97 -18.10
CA LYS A 75 -11.09 8.66 -19.37
C LYS A 75 -10.18 9.80 -19.85
N LEU A 76 -10.63 11.05 -19.69
CA LEU A 76 -9.87 12.25 -20.09
C LEU A 76 -8.69 12.56 -19.16
N HIS A 77 -8.68 11.98 -17.96
CA HIS A 77 -7.62 12.14 -16.98
C HIS A 77 -6.53 11.07 -17.09
N ARG A 78 -6.70 10.08 -17.98
CA ARG A 78 -5.74 8.97 -18.12
C ARG A 78 -4.34 9.51 -18.41
N SER A 79 -3.37 8.95 -17.70
CA SER A 79 -1.97 9.35 -17.79
C SER A 79 -1.09 8.10 -17.75
N PRO A 80 0.11 8.12 -18.34
CA PRO A 80 1.09 7.06 -18.09
C PRO A 80 1.45 6.99 -16.60
N ALA A 81 1.95 5.83 -16.17
CA ALA A 81 2.52 5.67 -14.84
C ALA A 81 3.72 6.64 -14.65
N PRO A 82 3.91 7.21 -13.44
CA PRO A 82 5.13 7.93 -13.11
C PRO A 82 6.38 7.05 -13.33
N LEU A 83 7.49 7.64 -13.78
CA LEU A 83 8.71 6.91 -14.15
C LEU A 83 9.35 6.12 -13.00
N THR A 84 9.09 6.52 -11.75
CA THR A 84 9.60 5.85 -10.55
C THR A 84 8.80 4.60 -10.18
N VAL A 85 7.62 4.40 -10.77
CA VAL A 85 6.79 3.21 -10.56
C VAL A 85 7.44 2.03 -11.28
N GLN A 86 7.45 0.87 -10.62
CA GLN A 86 7.99 -0.33 -11.22
C GLN A 86 7.19 -0.74 -12.46
N GLU A 87 7.84 -0.85 -13.61
CA GLU A 87 7.20 -1.07 -14.92
C GLU A 87 6.30 -2.31 -14.93
N ARG A 88 6.72 -3.40 -14.29
CA ARG A 88 5.95 -4.65 -14.18
C ARG A 88 4.65 -4.50 -13.38
N ALA A 89 4.58 -3.52 -12.48
CA ALA A 89 3.43 -3.26 -11.62
C ALA A 89 2.58 -2.06 -12.09
N GLY A 90 3.12 -1.19 -12.94
CA GLY A 90 2.52 0.09 -13.32
C GLY A 90 1.13 -0.01 -13.94
N GLY A 91 0.87 -1.02 -14.79
CA GLY A 91 -0.34 -1.01 -15.61
C GLY A 91 -0.29 0.07 -16.69
N LYS A 92 -1.31 0.13 -17.54
CA LYS A 92 -1.33 0.99 -18.75
C LYS A 92 -2.44 2.03 -18.75
N THR A 93 -3.55 1.76 -18.08
CA THR A 93 -4.77 2.58 -18.18
C THR A 93 -5.31 2.99 -16.81
N GLU A 94 -4.66 2.51 -15.77
CA GLU A 94 -5.06 2.58 -14.38
C GLU A 94 -4.55 3.84 -13.65
N TRP A 95 -3.74 4.65 -14.32
CA TRP A 95 -3.23 5.91 -13.80
C TRP A 95 -4.02 7.07 -14.35
N VAL A 96 -4.37 8.00 -13.47
CA VAL A 96 -5.02 9.25 -13.81
C VAL A 96 -4.21 10.42 -13.25
N ARG A 97 -4.29 11.59 -13.89
CA ARG A 97 -3.74 12.85 -13.41
C ARG A 97 -4.80 13.94 -13.46
N GLY A 98 -4.85 14.84 -12.48
CA GLY A 98 -5.83 15.94 -12.49
C GLY A 98 -7.22 15.54 -12.00
N ALA A 99 -7.34 14.47 -11.21
CA ALA A 99 -8.62 13.76 -10.98
C ALA A 99 -8.98 13.56 -9.49
N SER A 100 -8.31 14.26 -8.58
CA SER A 100 -8.53 14.12 -7.14
C SER A 100 -10.00 14.39 -6.74
N GLU A 101 -10.55 15.56 -7.10
CA GLU A 101 -11.94 15.92 -6.77
C GLU A 101 -13.00 14.93 -7.29
N PRO A 102 -13.01 14.54 -8.59
CA PRO A 102 -14.00 13.57 -9.06
C PRO A 102 -13.81 12.18 -8.44
N LEU A 103 -12.59 11.79 -8.04
CA LEU A 103 -12.36 10.54 -7.30
C LEU A 103 -12.93 10.59 -5.89
N VAL A 104 -12.71 11.68 -5.15
CA VAL A 104 -13.31 11.89 -3.83
C VAL A 104 -14.83 11.77 -3.91
N ALA A 105 -15.44 12.44 -4.88
CA ALA A 105 -16.88 12.39 -5.09
C ALA A 105 -17.38 10.98 -5.45
N ALA A 106 -16.67 10.26 -6.31
CA ALA A 106 -17.04 8.90 -6.70
C ALA A 106 -16.96 7.91 -5.52
N VAL A 107 -15.92 8.00 -4.69
CA VAL A 107 -15.77 7.18 -3.48
C VAL A 107 -16.84 7.53 -2.44
N ALA A 108 -17.16 8.81 -2.25
CA ALA A 108 -18.25 9.24 -1.37
C ALA A 108 -19.60 8.68 -1.84
N GLY A 109 -19.90 8.74 -3.14
CA GLY A 109 -21.11 8.16 -3.72
C GLY A 109 -21.20 6.64 -3.53
N LEU A 110 -20.07 5.92 -3.52
CA LEU A 110 -20.03 4.50 -3.16
C LEU A 110 -20.41 4.27 -1.69
N ALA A 111 -19.86 5.07 -0.77
CA ALA A 111 -20.21 4.99 0.65
C ALA A 111 -21.70 5.26 0.90
N GLU A 112 -22.27 6.27 0.23
CA GLU A 112 -23.70 6.62 0.31
C GLU A 112 -24.62 5.47 -0.16
N ARG A 113 -24.15 4.66 -1.10
CA ARG A 113 -24.85 3.46 -1.58
C ARG A 113 -24.65 2.23 -0.69
N GLY A 114 -23.91 2.36 0.41
CA GLY A 114 -23.74 1.32 1.43
C GLY A 114 -22.49 0.46 1.30
N TYR A 115 -21.57 0.78 0.38
CA TYR A 115 -20.27 0.08 0.33
C TYR A 115 -19.41 0.49 1.53
N TYR A 116 -18.66 -0.47 2.09
CA TYR A 116 -17.68 -0.18 3.12
C TYR A 116 -16.45 0.48 2.49
N VAL A 117 -16.23 1.75 2.82
CA VAL A 117 -15.05 2.50 2.41
C VAL A 117 -14.09 2.64 3.58
N HIS A 118 -12.88 2.12 3.41
CA HIS A 118 -11.82 2.16 4.41
C HIS A 118 -10.79 3.23 4.02
N PRO A 119 -10.45 4.17 4.93
CA PRO A 119 -9.30 5.05 4.73
C PRO A 119 -8.01 4.24 4.62
N LEU A 120 -7.14 4.61 3.67
CA LEU A 120 -5.99 3.79 3.30
C LEU A 120 -4.98 3.63 4.44
N ARG A 121 -4.53 4.71 5.07
CA ARG A 121 -3.52 4.65 6.14
C ARG A 121 -3.94 3.77 7.33
N PRO A 122 -5.13 3.94 7.95
CA PRO A 122 -5.59 3.04 9.02
C PRO A 122 -5.70 1.58 8.58
N TRP A 123 -6.16 1.33 7.34
CA TRP A 123 -6.26 -0.02 6.82
C TRP A 123 -4.88 -0.67 6.65
N LEU A 124 -3.91 0.06 6.07
CA LEU A 124 -2.53 -0.42 5.92
C LEU A 124 -1.86 -0.66 7.27
N HIS A 125 -2.10 0.20 8.25
CA HIS A 125 -1.61 0.02 9.62
C HIS A 125 -2.11 -1.31 10.21
N ALA A 126 -3.41 -1.58 10.12
CA ALA A 126 -3.98 -2.84 10.59
C ALA A 126 -3.43 -4.06 9.83
N ALA A 127 -3.30 -3.94 8.50
CA ALA A 127 -2.76 -5.01 7.66
C ALA A 127 -1.27 -5.31 7.94
N MET A 128 -0.46 -4.29 8.23
CA MET A 128 0.95 -4.47 8.62
C MET A 128 1.07 -5.06 10.02
N LEU A 129 0.30 -4.60 11.00
CA LEU A 129 0.27 -5.19 12.34
C LEU A 129 -0.11 -6.68 12.32
N GLN A 130 -1.08 -7.06 11.49
CA GLN A 130 -1.48 -8.47 11.35
C GLN A 130 -0.33 -9.37 10.83
N ARG A 131 0.67 -8.80 10.16
CA ARG A 131 1.83 -9.51 9.57
C ARG A 131 3.12 -9.29 10.37
N ALA A 132 3.08 -8.53 11.46
CA ALA A 132 4.27 -8.11 12.21
C ALA A 132 4.98 -9.28 12.90
N ASP A 133 4.25 -10.34 13.25
CA ASP A 133 4.79 -11.59 13.80
C ASP A 133 5.82 -12.25 12.88
N ARG A 134 5.70 -12.07 11.56
CA ARG A 134 6.64 -12.60 10.56
C ARG A 134 7.92 -11.78 10.44
N LEU A 135 7.95 -10.57 11.00
CA LEU A 135 9.07 -9.65 10.85
C LEU A 135 10.35 -10.19 11.48
N TYR A 136 10.24 -10.94 12.58
CA TYR A 136 11.38 -11.53 13.26
C TYR A 136 12.16 -12.49 12.35
N ALA A 137 11.48 -13.53 11.87
CA ALA A 137 12.10 -14.56 11.04
C ALA A 137 12.60 -13.99 9.71
N TRP A 138 11.85 -13.07 9.12
CA TRP A 138 12.23 -12.44 7.86
C TRP A 138 13.48 -11.56 8.01
N SER A 139 13.52 -10.69 9.03
CA SER A 139 14.65 -9.77 9.24
C SER A 139 15.93 -10.51 9.65
N ALA A 140 15.83 -11.56 10.46
CA ALA A 140 16.96 -12.42 10.80
C ALA A 140 17.58 -13.10 9.56
N ALA A 141 16.75 -13.43 8.56
CA ALA A 141 17.22 -14.00 7.30
C ALA A 141 17.86 -12.96 6.37
N GLN A 142 17.42 -11.69 6.42
CA GLN A 142 18.02 -10.61 5.62
C GLN A 142 19.35 -10.12 6.19
N LEU A 143 19.44 -10.03 7.53
CA LEU A 143 20.62 -9.57 8.25
C LEU A 143 20.97 -10.60 9.33
N PRO A 144 21.75 -11.66 9.01
CA PRO A 144 22.18 -12.65 9.99
C PRO A 144 23.14 -12.09 11.04
N GLU A 145 23.12 -12.66 12.25
CA GLU A 145 23.99 -12.22 13.36
C GLU A 145 25.48 -12.48 13.09
N GLU A 146 25.82 -13.63 12.49
CA GLU A 146 27.21 -14.02 12.24
C GLU A 146 27.83 -13.30 11.02
N GLU A 147 28.96 -12.63 11.25
CA GLU A 147 29.73 -11.87 10.26
C GLU A 147 30.25 -12.74 9.09
N SER A 148 30.52 -14.03 9.33
CA SER A 148 31.03 -14.97 8.31
C SER A 148 30.03 -15.24 7.17
N HIS A 149 28.75 -15.00 7.40
CA HIS A 149 27.68 -15.09 6.39
C HIS A 149 27.27 -13.72 5.85
N ARG A 150 27.89 -12.65 6.37
CA ARG A 150 27.58 -11.25 6.09
C ARG A 150 28.33 -10.79 4.84
N HIS A 151 28.02 -11.40 3.69
CA HIS A 151 28.21 -10.68 2.43
C HIS A 151 27.08 -9.67 2.31
N ALA A 152 27.24 -8.54 3.00
CA ALA A 152 26.31 -7.41 2.97
C ALA A 152 26.10 -6.97 1.53
N ARG A 153 24.98 -7.38 0.93
CA ARG A 153 24.55 -6.78 -0.31
C ARG A 153 23.76 -5.53 0.08
N ALA A 154 24.30 -4.36 -0.23
CA ALA A 154 23.71 -3.07 0.10
C ALA A 154 22.23 -2.93 -0.31
N ASP A 155 21.79 -3.70 -1.31
CA ASP A 155 20.39 -3.75 -1.74
C ASP A 155 19.46 -4.49 -0.75
N ILE A 156 19.94 -5.55 -0.10
CA ILE A 156 19.20 -6.27 0.94
C ILE A 156 19.02 -5.37 2.16
N GLU A 157 20.09 -4.71 2.60
CA GLU A 157 20.04 -3.77 3.72
C GLU A 157 19.12 -2.58 3.42
N ALA A 158 19.17 -2.02 2.21
CA ALA A 158 18.27 -0.96 1.79
C ALA A 158 16.80 -1.43 1.80
N ALA A 159 16.52 -2.64 1.29
CA ALA A 159 15.18 -3.22 1.30
C ALA A 159 14.68 -3.50 2.73
N LEU A 160 15.54 -3.98 3.62
CA LEU A 160 15.24 -4.14 5.03
C LEU A 160 14.90 -2.80 5.67
N ARG A 161 15.74 -1.78 5.46
CA ARG A 161 15.51 -0.42 5.99
C ARG A 161 14.19 0.17 5.48
N ASP A 162 13.92 0.11 4.18
CA ASP A 162 12.66 0.60 3.61
C ASP A 162 11.43 -0.14 4.19
N ALA A 163 11.54 -1.44 4.48
CA ALA A 163 10.46 -2.17 5.12
C ALA A 163 10.22 -1.73 6.57
N LEU A 164 11.28 -1.42 7.32
CA LEU A 164 11.18 -0.92 8.70
C LEU A 164 10.67 0.54 8.73
N ASP A 165 11.17 1.40 7.84
CA ASP A 165 10.68 2.77 7.63
C ASP A 165 9.17 2.76 7.34
N ALA A 166 8.67 1.78 6.58
CA ALA A 166 7.24 1.65 6.29
C ALA A 166 6.39 1.36 7.55
N HIS A 167 6.93 0.63 8.53
CA HIS A 167 6.27 0.42 9.82
C HIS A 167 6.20 1.76 10.58
N GLU A 168 7.33 2.48 10.68
CA GLU A 168 7.40 3.76 11.37
C GLU A 168 6.49 4.82 10.72
N ALA A 169 6.43 4.89 9.39
CA ALA A 169 5.54 5.79 8.64
C ALA A 169 4.04 5.56 8.96
N LEU A 170 3.67 4.32 9.28
CA LEU A 170 2.31 3.99 9.73
C LEU A 170 2.12 4.17 11.24
N GLY A 171 3.16 4.51 11.99
CA GLY A 171 3.12 4.68 13.45
C GLY A 171 3.26 3.36 14.21
N ILE A 172 3.88 2.35 13.60
CA ILE A 172 4.18 1.06 14.22
C ILE A 172 5.66 1.07 14.60
N ASP A 173 5.98 0.88 15.89
CA ASP A 173 7.36 0.63 16.30
C ASP A 173 7.73 -0.83 15.94
N PRO A 174 8.61 -1.11 14.96
CA PRO A 174 8.91 -2.47 14.57
C PRO A 174 9.75 -3.24 15.60
N ARG A 175 10.43 -2.55 16.53
CA ARG A 175 11.47 -3.12 17.41
C ARG A 175 11.00 -4.32 18.24
N PRO A 176 9.76 -4.37 18.78
CA PRO A 176 9.28 -5.53 19.52
C PRO A 176 9.26 -6.84 18.70
N TRP A 177 9.27 -6.75 17.36
CA TRP A 177 9.25 -7.89 16.46
C TRP A 177 10.59 -8.14 15.75
N LEU A 178 11.67 -7.45 16.14
CA LEU A 178 12.99 -7.62 15.54
C LEU A 178 13.92 -8.43 16.45
N PRO A 179 14.85 -9.21 15.88
CA PRO A 179 16.03 -9.67 16.60
C PRO A 179 16.83 -8.48 17.15
N ALA A 180 17.47 -8.65 18.31
CA ALA A 180 18.21 -7.58 18.98
C ALA A 180 19.30 -6.95 18.10
N HIS A 181 20.03 -7.75 17.32
CA HIS A 181 21.08 -7.25 16.41
C HIS A 181 20.51 -6.44 15.24
N VAL A 182 19.34 -6.80 14.73
CA VAL A 182 18.65 -6.01 13.68
C VAL A 182 18.11 -4.71 14.27
N ALA A 183 17.51 -4.77 15.47
CA ALA A 183 17.03 -3.57 16.16
C ALA A 183 18.18 -2.58 16.44
N GLY A 184 19.36 -3.09 16.82
CA GLY A 184 20.57 -2.29 17.01
C GLY A 184 21.17 -1.71 15.73
N TRP A 185 21.01 -2.38 14.57
CA TRP A 185 21.43 -1.86 13.27
C TRP A 185 20.48 -0.79 12.70
N PHE A 186 19.19 -0.90 13.02
CA PHE A 186 18.18 0.03 12.52
C PHE A 186 18.20 1.38 13.27
N GLY A 187 18.46 1.32 14.59
CA GLY A 187 18.48 2.47 15.50
C GLY A 187 19.65 3.43 15.33
#